data_AF-A0A6A4U0J0-F1
#
_entry.id   AF-A0A6A4U0J0-F1
#
_cell.length_a   1.000
_cell.length_b   1.000
_cell.length_c   1.000
_cell.angle_alpha   90.00
_cell.angle_beta   90.00
_cell.angle_gamma   90.00
#
_symmetry.space_group_name_H-M   'P 1'
#
loop_
_entity.id
_entity.type
_entity.pdbx_description
1 polymer ?
#
loop_
_entity_poly.entity_id
_entity_poly.type
_entity_poly.pdbx_seq_one_letter_code
_entity_poly.pdbx_strand_id
1 'polypeptide(L)'
;MIVAGFGFRSGVTLAALQDALARAGGAEGLTHLATLTAKAGGLEPLARVLGVSLVSLEPAALQGQVTLTRSGRVDAMFGTGSVAEAAAL
;
A
#
# COMPACT_ATOMS: atom_id res chain seq x y z
N MET A 1 -11.13 11.44 5.18
CA MET A 1 -9.72 11.07 4.94
C MET A 1 -9.72 9.77 4.17
N ILE A 2 -8.97 9.67 3.06
CA ILE A 2 -8.84 8.45 2.27
C ILE A 2 -7.36 8.06 2.22
N VAL A 3 -7.07 6.78 2.45
CA VAL A 3 -5.73 6.18 2.40
C VAL A 3 -5.73 5.08 1.36
N ALA A 4 -4.72 5.07 0.48
CA ALA A 4 -4.53 3.99 -0.48
C ALA A 4 -3.33 3.14 -0.03
N GLY A 5 -3.59 1.90 0.35
CA GLY A 5 -2.56 0.93 0.69
C GLY A 5 -2.03 0.20 -0.54
N PHE A 6 -0.72 -0.02 -0.58
CA PHE A 6 -0.01 -0.59 -1.73
C PHE A 6 0.80 -1.82 -1.34
N GLY A 7 0.54 -2.93 -2.02
CA GLY A 7 1.38 -4.13 -2.03
C GLY A 7 1.90 -4.40 -3.44
N PHE A 8 3.23 -4.44 -3.62
CA PHE A 8 3.86 -4.63 -4.93
C PHE A 8 5.21 -5.36 -4.86
N ARG A 9 5.63 -5.91 -6.01
CA ARG A 9 6.93 -6.56 -6.16
C ARG A 9 8.07 -5.55 -6.22
N SER A 10 9.29 -5.97 -5.84
CA SER A 10 10.48 -5.14 -6.06
C SER A 10 10.66 -4.82 -7.55
N GLY A 11 11.14 -3.62 -7.87
CA GLY A 11 11.26 -3.15 -9.26
C GLY A 11 9.96 -2.67 -9.89
N VAL A 12 8.92 -2.35 -9.09
CA VAL A 12 7.73 -1.67 -9.61
C VAL A 12 8.11 -0.32 -10.22
N THR A 13 7.48 0.04 -11.33
CA THR A 13 7.67 1.34 -11.97
C THR A 13 6.62 2.33 -11.48
N LEU A 14 6.94 3.63 -11.51
CA LEU A 14 5.98 4.69 -11.20
C LEU A 14 4.72 4.59 -12.07
N ALA A 15 4.88 4.32 -13.37
CA ALA A 15 3.76 4.17 -14.30
C ALA A 15 2.82 3.02 -13.90
N ALA A 16 3.37 1.88 -13.44
CA ALA A 16 2.54 0.77 -12.96
C ALA A 16 1.77 1.11 -11.68
N LEU A 17 2.35 1.93 -10.80
CA LEU A 17 1.66 2.39 -9.59
C LEU A 17 0.55 3.41 -9.92
N GLN A 18 0.80 4.31 -10.88
CA GLN A 18 -0.21 5.25 -11.38
C GLN A 18 -1.39 4.52 -12.04
N ASP A 19 -1.10 3.51 -12.88
CA ASP A 19 -2.13 2.66 -13.48
C ASP A 19 -2.95 1.90 -12.43
N ALA A 20 -2.27 1.30 -11.45
CA ALA A 20 -2.95 0.60 -10.36
C ALA A 20 -3.89 1.53 -9.56
N LEU A 21 -3.44 2.76 -9.26
CA LEU A 21 -4.28 3.75 -8.57
C LEU A 21 -5.48 4.17 -9.42
N ALA A 22 -5.27 4.45 -10.70
CA ALA A 22 -6.35 4.83 -11.63
C ALA A 22 -7.42 3.72 -11.70
N ARG A 23 -7.00 2.45 -11.81
CA ARG A 23 -7.89 1.29 -11.82
C ARG A 23 -8.60 1.05 -10.49
N ALA A 24 -8.05 1.56 -9.38
CA ALA A 24 -8.63 1.48 -8.04
C ALA A 24 -9.59 2.66 -7.72
N GLY A 25 -9.85 3.56 -8.67
CA GLY A 25 -10.76 4.70 -8.49
C GLY A 25 -10.08 6.08 -8.51
N GLY A 26 -8.76 6.12 -8.71
CA GLY A 26 -8.01 7.36 -8.86
C GLY A 26 -7.56 8.00 -7.54
N ALA A 27 -7.07 9.24 -7.64
CA ALA A 27 -6.47 9.98 -6.53
C ALA A 27 -7.43 10.99 -5.87
N GLU A 28 -8.68 11.05 -6.30
CA GLU A 28 -9.64 12.02 -5.76
C GLU A 28 -9.89 11.79 -4.27
N GLY A 29 -9.70 12.83 -3.46
CA GLY A 29 -9.86 12.77 -2.00
C GLY A 29 -8.76 11.99 -1.25
N LEU A 30 -7.76 11.46 -1.97
CA LEU A 30 -6.64 10.73 -1.39
C LEU A 30 -5.75 11.67 -0.58
N THR A 31 -5.45 11.27 0.65
CA THR A 31 -4.65 12.08 1.58
C THR A 31 -3.32 11.42 1.93
N HIS A 32 -3.27 10.08 1.84
CA HIS A 32 -2.12 9.29 2.20
C HIS A 32 -1.96 8.08 1.29
N LEU A 33 -0.71 7.72 1.04
CA LEU A 33 -0.33 6.39 0.58
C LEU A 33 0.23 5.60 1.74
N ALA A 34 0.00 4.30 1.79
CA ALA A 34 0.54 3.45 2.82
C ALA A 34 1.16 2.17 2.25
N THR A 35 2.29 1.74 2.79
CA THR A 35 2.93 0.47 2.44
C THR A 35 3.89 0.02 3.55
N LEU A 36 4.53 -1.13 3.36
CA LEU A 36 5.59 -1.61 4.25
C LEU A 36 6.83 -0.71 4.18
N THR A 37 7.54 -0.51 5.30
CA THR A 37 8.80 0.27 5.33
C THR A 37 9.80 -0.19 4.28
N ALA A 38 9.97 -1.51 4.12
CA ALA A 38 10.85 -2.11 3.11
C ALA A 38 10.44 -1.80 1.64
N LYS A 39 9.24 -1.25 1.42
CA LYS A 39 8.69 -0.88 0.10
C LYS A 39 8.53 0.63 -0.08
N ALA A 40 8.71 1.44 0.96
CA ALA A 40 8.47 2.88 0.94
C ALA A 40 9.19 3.58 -0.23
N GLY A 41 10.48 3.28 -0.46
CA GLY A 41 11.26 3.90 -1.53
C GLY A 41 10.71 3.64 -2.94
N GLY A 42 9.98 2.53 -3.15
CA GLY A 42 9.31 2.26 -4.43
C GLY A 42 8.03 3.07 -4.64
N LEU A 43 7.38 3.51 -3.55
CA LEU A 43 6.11 4.23 -3.58
C LEU A 43 6.28 5.75 -3.44
N GLU A 44 7.39 6.20 -2.85
CA GLU A 44 7.71 7.61 -2.64
C GLU A 44 7.57 8.49 -3.90
N PRO A 45 8.00 8.06 -5.11
CA PRO A 45 7.81 8.86 -6.31
C PRO A 45 6.32 9.13 -6.61
N LEU A 46 5.42 8.19 -6.33
CA LEU A 46 3.99 8.39 -6.51
C LEU A 46 3.45 9.38 -5.49
N ALA A 47 3.84 9.25 -4.21
CA ALA A 47 3.43 10.17 -3.16
C ALA A 47 3.79 11.62 -3.52
N ARG A 48 5.00 11.82 -4.04
CA ARG A 48 5.49 13.13 -4.51
C ARG A 48 4.69 13.68 -5.69
N VAL A 49 4.36 12.83 -6.68
CA VAL A 49 3.54 13.24 -7.85
C VAL A 49 2.13 13.65 -7.43
N LEU A 50 1.55 12.95 -6.46
CA LEU A 50 0.19 13.22 -5.98
C LEU A 50 0.13 14.34 -4.93
N GLY A 51 1.29 14.74 -4.36
CA GLY A 51 1.34 15.74 -3.29
C GLY A 51 0.74 15.25 -1.98
N VAL A 52 0.81 13.94 -1.71
CA VAL A 52 0.23 13.30 -0.51
C VAL A 52 1.30 12.69 0.39
N SER A 53 0.97 12.48 1.66
CA SER A 53 1.88 11.87 2.64
C SER A 53 2.08 10.37 2.37
N LEU A 54 3.28 9.87 2.62
CA LEU A 54 3.59 8.43 2.60
C LEU A 54 3.73 7.91 4.03
N VAL A 55 2.92 6.91 4.38
CA VAL A 55 3.00 6.17 5.64
C VAL A 55 3.73 4.85 5.39
N SER A 56 4.85 4.67 6.07
CA SER A 56 5.62 3.41 6.07
C SER A 56 5.35 2.65 7.36
N LEU A 57 4.95 1.39 7.23
CA LEU A 57 4.59 0.52 8.35
C LEU A 57 5.57 -0.64 8.48
N GLU A 58 5.98 -0.96 9.70
CA GLU A 58 6.69 -2.21 9.97
C GLU A 58 5.73 -3.41 9.82
N PRO A 59 6.21 -4.60 9.42
CA PRO A 59 5.39 -5.80 9.32
C PRO A 59 4.51 -6.08 10.54
N ALA A 60 5.05 -5.82 11.74
CA ALA A 60 4.34 -6.04 13.00
C ALA A 60 3.07 -5.19 13.13
N ALA A 61 3.01 -4.01 12.50
CA ALA A 61 1.83 -3.15 12.54
C ALA A 61 0.66 -3.68 11.70
N LEU A 62 0.93 -4.56 10.73
CA LEU A 62 -0.12 -5.19 9.90
C LEU A 62 -0.72 -6.43 10.54
N GLN A 63 -0.04 -7.05 11.51
CA GLN A 63 -0.44 -8.32 12.09
C GLN A 63 -1.80 -8.22 12.75
N GLY A 64 -2.68 -9.17 12.45
CA GLY A 64 -4.03 -9.23 13.03
C GLY A 64 -5.02 -8.22 12.45
N GLN A 65 -4.62 -7.37 11.50
CA GLN A 65 -5.57 -6.52 10.79
C GLN A 65 -6.57 -7.36 10.00
N VAL A 66 -7.85 -7.04 10.16
CA VAL A 66 -8.93 -7.73 9.47
C VAL A 66 -8.99 -7.24 8.04
N THR A 67 -8.58 -8.10 7.11
CA THR A 67 -8.62 -7.86 5.67
C THR A 67 -9.73 -8.68 5.03
N LEU A 68 -10.36 -8.12 4.00
CA LEU A 68 -11.38 -8.79 3.19
C LEU A 68 -10.74 -9.80 2.24
N THR A 69 -9.62 -9.43 1.63
CA THR A 69 -8.83 -10.33 0.78
C THR A 69 -7.88 -11.14 1.66
N ARG A 70 -7.77 -12.44 1.36
CA ARG A 70 -6.84 -13.35 2.06
C ARG A 70 -5.91 -14.07 1.10
N SER A 71 -4.61 -13.96 1.37
CA SER A 71 -3.55 -14.71 0.69
C SER A 71 -2.74 -15.50 1.73
N GLY A 72 -2.69 -16.83 1.58
CA GLY A 72 -1.93 -17.68 2.51
C GLY A 72 -0.44 -17.33 2.56
N ARG A 73 0.15 -16.87 1.44
CA ARG A 73 1.54 -16.40 1.41
C ARG A 73 1.73 -15.13 2.24
N VAL A 74 0.80 -14.17 2.14
CA VAL A 74 0.88 -12.91 2.89
C VAL A 74 0.65 -13.18 4.37
N ASP A 75 -0.31 -14.03 4.71
CA ASP A 75 -0.61 -14.41 6.08
C ASP A 75 0.59 -15.06 6.76
N ALA A 76 1.26 -16.00 6.07
CA ALA A 76 2.48 -16.63 6.56
C ALA A 76 3.67 -15.66 6.74
N MET A 77 3.75 -14.60 5.93
CA MET A 77 4.87 -13.65 5.95
C MET A 77 4.65 -12.46 6.90
N PHE A 78 3.41 -12.00 7.01
CA PHE A 78 3.07 -10.71 7.63
C PHE A 78 1.93 -10.81 8.64
N GLY A 79 1.34 -11.99 8.87
CA GLY A 79 0.25 -12.18 9.82
C GLY A 79 -1.04 -11.43 9.44
N THR A 80 -1.26 -11.18 8.16
CA THR A 80 -2.47 -10.54 7.61
C THR A 80 -2.85 -11.15 6.26
N GLY A 81 -4.12 -11.06 5.88
CA GLY A 81 -4.58 -11.58 4.59
C GLY A 81 -4.14 -10.75 3.38
N SER A 82 -3.89 -9.44 3.55
CA SER A 82 -3.51 -8.53 2.46
C SER A 82 -2.69 -7.34 2.98
N VAL A 83 -1.48 -7.16 2.43
CA VAL A 83 -0.64 -5.99 2.75
C VAL A 83 -1.33 -4.69 2.36
N ALA A 84 -1.95 -4.64 1.18
CA ALA A 84 -2.57 -3.41 0.68
C ALA A 84 -3.76 -2.99 1.54
N GLU A 85 -4.62 -3.94 1.93
CA GLU A 85 -5.77 -3.62 2.78
C GLU A 85 -5.32 -3.28 4.20
N ALA A 86 -4.46 -4.09 4.80
CA ALA A 86 -3.98 -3.86 6.17
C ALA A 86 -3.19 -2.55 6.29
N ALA A 87 -2.44 -2.13 5.27
CA ALA A 87 -1.71 -0.87 5.31
C ALA A 87 -2.63 0.35 5.17
N ALA A 88 -3.80 0.20 4.55
CA ALA A 88 -4.75 1.30 4.38
C ALA A 88 -5.60 1.58 5.64
N LEU A 89 -5.67 0.61 6.57
CA LEU A 89 -6.38 0.68 7.85
C LEU A 89 -5.50 1.25 8.96
#